data_AF-A0A832YHG5-F1
#
_entry.id   AF-A0A832YHG5-F1
#
_cell.length_a   1.000
_cell.length_b   1.000
_cell.length_c   1.000
_cell.angle_alpha   90.00
_cell.angle_beta   90.00
_cell.angle_gamma   90.00
#
_symmetry.space_group_name_H-M   'P 1'
#
loop_
_entity.id
_entity.type
_entity.pdbx_description
1 polymer ?
#
loop_
_entity_poly.entity_id
_entity_poly.type
_entity_poly.pdbx_seq_one_letter_code
_entity_poly.pdbx_strand_id
1 'polypeptide(L)'
;GLFDLRSLGSSFEGAQTLMYLINGSIRGINGYIKRLIDTVRITLKKNDLKAAKTKIVLAWTMDTNEMRADKIEMLKSLSSKLRDYIGDVETAEDGANTFFSDKTTIIVACSGTDYKKIQEIEKDQDIFVIKANPLCKVENKR
;
A
#
# COMPACT_ATOMS: atom_id res chain seq x y z
N GLY A 1 12.73 -10.14 -7.43
CA GLY A 1 11.93 -9.67 -6.29
C GLY A 1 12.78 -8.95 -5.27
N LEU A 2 12.17 -8.49 -4.18
CA LEU A 2 12.89 -7.90 -3.03
C LEU A 2 13.75 -8.97 -2.35
N PHE A 3 13.27 -10.22 -2.30
CA PHE A 3 14.05 -11.35 -1.83
C PHE A 3 15.31 -11.56 -2.66
N ASP A 4 15.22 -11.52 -3.98
CA ASP A 4 16.40 -11.69 -4.85
C ASP A 4 17.43 -10.58 -4.62
N LEU A 5 16.98 -9.33 -4.41
CA LEU A 5 17.88 -8.22 -4.05
C LEU A 5 18.57 -8.46 -2.70
N ARG A 6 17.85 -8.97 -1.70
CA ARG A 6 18.43 -9.32 -0.39
C ARG A 6 19.41 -10.49 -0.52
N SER A 7 19.06 -11.51 -1.31
CA SER A 7 19.88 -12.70 -1.56
C SER A 7 21.18 -12.31 -2.26
N LEU A 8 21.10 -11.56 -3.37
CA LEU A 8 22.28 -11.02 -4.05
C LEU A 8 23.15 -10.20 -3.11
N GLY A 9 22.54 -9.31 -2.31
CA GLY A 9 23.28 -8.51 -1.32
C GLY A 9 24.05 -9.37 -0.30
N SER A 10 23.52 -10.54 0.06
CA SER A 10 24.20 -11.46 0.98
C SER A 10 25.26 -12.36 0.33
N SER A 11 25.24 -12.52 -1.00
CA SER A 11 26.14 -13.43 -1.72
C SER A 11 27.43 -12.80 -2.23
N PHE A 12 27.52 -11.46 -2.33
CA PHE A 12 28.72 -10.78 -2.84
C PHE A 12 29.67 -10.33 -1.71
N GLU A 13 30.85 -10.95 -1.64
CA GLU A 13 31.99 -10.40 -0.90
C GLU A 13 32.84 -9.53 -1.87
N GLY A 14 32.86 -8.21 -1.65
CA GLY A 14 33.84 -7.31 -2.32
C GLY A 14 33.38 -6.53 -3.56
N ALA A 15 32.17 -6.74 -4.11
CA ALA A 15 31.68 -5.97 -5.28
C ALA A 15 31.06 -4.62 -4.87
N GLN A 16 31.89 -3.59 -4.66
CA GLN A 16 31.45 -2.29 -4.08
C GLN A 16 30.33 -1.59 -4.87
N THR A 17 30.39 -1.54 -6.19
CA THR A 17 29.40 -0.81 -7.02
C THR A 17 28.06 -1.54 -7.10
N LEU A 18 28.06 -2.85 -7.33
CA LEU A 18 26.83 -3.64 -7.39
C LEU A 18 26.12 -3.66 -6.03
N MET A 19 26.90 -3.78 -4.95
CA MET A 19 26.38 -3.70 -3.59
C MET A 19 25.76 -2.33 -3.29
N TYR A 20 26.35 -1.24 -3.78
CA TYR A 20 25.76 0.10 -3.67
C TYR A 20 24.41 0.20 -4.40
N LEU A 21 24.29 -0.36 -5.61
CA LEU A 21 23.04 -0.38 -6.37
C LEU A 21 21.95 -1.23 -5.70
N ILE A 22 22.32 -2.40 -5.17
CA ILE A 22 21.40 -3.28 -4.44
C ILE A 22 20.89 -2.57 -3.18
N ASN A 23 21.80 -2.02 -2.37
CA ASN A 23 21.44 -1.30 -1.15
C ASN A 23 20.62 -0.04 -1.44
N GLY A 24 20.95 0.69 -2.50
CA GLY A 24 20.18 1.84 -2.97
C GLY A 24 18.76 1.45 -3.37
N SER A 25 18.60 0.33 -4.09
CA SER A 25 17.29 -0.20 -4.49
C SER A 25 16.45 -0.62 -3.29
N ILE A 26 17.02 -1.38 -2.35
CA ILE A 26 16.34 -1.79 -1.11
C ILE A 26 15.92 -0.56 -0.30
N ARG A 27 16.80 0.44 -0.18
CA ARG A 27 16.50 1.70 0.52
C ARG A 27 15.41 2.49 -0.21
N GLY A 28 15.40 2.49 -1.54
CA GLY A 28 14.35 3.09 -2.36
C GLY A 28 12.98 2.46 -2.11
N ILE A 29 12.89 1.13 -2.11
CA ILE A 29 11.66 0.38 -1.82
C ILE A 29 11.16 0.70 -0.40
N ASN A 30 12.04 0.65 0.60
CA ASN A 30 11.68 0.99 1.98
C ASN A 30 11.24 2.46 2.13
N GLY A 31 11.92 3.38 1.44
CA GLY A 31 11.56 4.79 1.39
C GLY A 31 10.20 5.03 0.75
N TYR A 32 9.87 4.28 -0.30
CA TYR A 32 8.55 4.32 -0.92
C TYR A 32 7.45 3.83 0.03
N ILE A 33 7.65 2.71 0.72
CA ILE A 33 6.69 2.22 1.73
C ILE A 33 6.46 3.28 2.81
N LYS A 34 7.54 3.90 3.31
CA LYS A 34 7.44 5.00 4.29
C LYS A 34 6.64 6.18 3.73
N ARG A 35 6.92 6.62 2.51
CA ARG A 35 6.19 7.70 1.84
C ARG A 35 4.70 7.37 1.67
N LEU A 36 4.36 6.13 1.33
CA LEU A 36 2.98 5.69 1.18
C LEU A 36 2.24 5.78 2.52
N ILE A 37 2.84 5.29 3.61
CA ILE A 37 2.30 5.40 4.97
C ILE A 37 2.14 6.87 5.36
N ASP A 38 3.15 7.71 5.12
CA ASP A 38 3.08 9.13 5.44
C ASP A 38 1.99 9.83 4.63
N THR A 39 1.74 9.42 3.38
CA THR A 39 0.64 9.94 2.57
C THR A 39 -0.72 9.60 3.20
N VAL A 40 -0.93 8.36 3.65
CA VAL A 40 -2.14 7.97 4.39
C VAL A 40 -2.31 8.85 5.63
N ARG A 41 -1.25 9.03 6.42
CA ARG A 41 -1.28 9.86 7.64
C ARG A 41 -1.59 11.32 7.34
N ILE A 42 -1.02 11.87 6.28
CA ILE A 42 -1.29 13.25 5.85
C ILE A 42 -2.75 13.38 5.40
N THR A 43 -3.30 12.41 4.67
CA THR A 43 -4.72 12.40 4.28
C THR A 43 -5.63 12.38 5.50
N LEU A 44 -5.32 11.60 6.53
CA LEU A 44 -6.05 11.61 7.80
C LEU A 44 -6.05 12.98 8.46
N LYS A 45 -4.87 13.58 8.61
CA LYS A 45 -4.70 14.89 9.27
C LYS A 45 -5.36 16.02 8.49
N LYS A 46 -5.21 16.06 7.16
CA LYS A 46 -5.74 17.13 6.31
C LYS A 46 -7.27 17.15 6.27
N ASN A 47 -7.92 16.00 6.47
CA ASN A 47 -9.36 15.87 6.42
C ASN A 47 -9.99 15.69 7.83
N ASP A 48 -9.22 15.92 8.90
CA ASP A 48 -9.63 15.77 10.30
C ASP A 48 -10.34 14.43 10.61
N LEU A 49 -9.83 13.35 10.02
CA LEU A 49 -10.43 12.02 10.15
C LEU A 49 -10.06 11.37 11.47
N LYS A 50 -11.07 11.03 12.28
CA LYS A 50 -10.89 10.33 13.56
C LYS A 50 -10.57 8.86 13.32
N ALA A 51 -9.50 8.35 13.94
CA ALA A 51 -9.07 6.96 13.81
C ALA A 51 -10.18 5.94 14.11
N ALA A 52 -11.03 6.19 15.12
CA ALA A 52 -12.14 5.30 15.47
C ALA A 52 -13.24 5.20 14.39
N LYS A 53 -13.39 6.25 13.57
CA LYS A 53 -14.40 6.34 12.50
C LYS A 53 -13.82 6.14 11.11
N THR A 54 -12.55 5.75 11.03
CA THR A 54 -11.86 5.57 9.75
C THR A 54 -11.45 4.12 9.58
N LYS A 55 -11.62 3.61 8.37
CA LYS A 55 -11.16 2.29 7.95
C LYS A 55 -10.11 2.47 6.85
N ILE A 56 -9.02 1.72 6.91
CA ILE A 56 -8.06 1.64 5.80
C ILE A 56 -8.25 0.30 5.10
N VAL A 57 -8.32 0.30 3.78
CA VAL A 57 -8.29 -0.93 3.00
C VAL A 57 -7.15 -0.93 1.99
N LEU A 58 -6.34 -1.98 2.05
CA LEU A 58 -5.29 -2.25 1.08
C LEU A 58 -5.85 -3.15 -0.02
N ALA A 59 -6.12 -2.58 -1.20
CA ALA A 59 -6.62 -3.32 -2.35
C ALA A 59 -5.45 -3.77 -3.22
N TRP A 60 -5.16 -5.07 -3.20
CA TRP A 60 -4.07 -5.66 -3.99
C TRP A 60 -4.46 -7.05 -4.51
N THR A 61 -5.03 -7.10 -5.71
CA THR A 61 -5.19 -8.37 -6.43
C THR A 61 -3.81 -8.93 -6.81
N MET A 62 -3.47 -10.09 -6.27
CA MET A 62 -2.23 -10.80 -6.60
C MET A 62 -2.44 -11.65 -7.85
N ASP A 63 -1.54 -11.53 -8.83
CA ASP A 63 -1.54 -12.41 -10.01
C ASP A 63 -1.34 -13.87 -9.58
N THR A 64 -2.09 -14.78 -10.21
CA THR A 64 -2.05 -16.19 -9.88
C THR A 64 -0.71 -16.84 -10.18
N ASN A 65 0.06 -16.30 -11.13
CA ASN A 65 1.27 -16.92 -11.70
C ASN A 65 2.59 -16.36 -11.16
N GLU A 66 2.58 -15.34 -10.30
CA GLU A 66 3.79 -14.70 -9.79
C GLU A 66 4.19 -15.26 -8.41
N MET A 67 5.49 -15.26 -8.09
CA MET A 67 5.97 -15.62 -6.74
C MET A 67 5.37 -14.67 -5.69
N ARG A 68 4.38 -15.16 -4.93
CA ARG A 68 3.54 -14.32 -4.04
C ARG A 68 4.19 -13.95 -2.71
N ALA A 69 5.26 -14.64 -2.31
CA ALA A 69 5.84 -14.51 -0.96
C ALA A 69 6.27 -13.06 -0.64
N ASP A 70 7.03 -12.42 -1.54
CA ASP A 70 7.50 -11.04 -1.36
C ASP A 70 6.35 -10.04 -1.25
N LYS A 71 5.33 -10.20 -2.10
CA LYS A 71 4.15 -9.31 -2.11
C LYS A 71 3.32 -9.49 -0.85
N ILE A 72 3.15 -10.73 -0.38
CA ILE A 72 2.45 -11.05 0.87
C ILE A 72 3.23 -10.49 2.08
N GLU A 73 4.55 -10.65 2.12
CA GLU A 73 5.39 -10.06 3.19
C GLU A 73 5.26 -8.53 3.19
N MET A 74 5.30 -7.91 2.02
CA MET A 74 5.15 -6.46 1.88
C MET A 74 3.76 -5.99 2.31
N LEU A 75 2.70 -6.68 1.90
CA LEU A 75 1.32 -6.36 2.30
C LEU A 75 1.15 -6.50 3.82
N LYS A 76 1.68 -7.57 4.43
CA LYS A 76 1.68 -7.77 5.88
C LYS A 76 2.44 -6.67 6.61
N SER A 77 3.63 -6.30 6.13
CA SER A 77 4.44 -5.22 6.71
C SER A 77 3.71 -3.88 6.64
N LEU A 78 3.09 -3.57 5.49
CA LEU A 78 2.32 -2.35 5.29
C LEU A 78 1.09 -2.32 6.21
N SER A 79 0.32 -3.40 6.25
CA SER A 79 -0.86 -3.53 7.12
C SER A 79 -0.50 -3.35 8.59
N SER A 80 0.56 -4.02 9.07
CA SER A 80 1.02 -3.89 10.45
C SER A 80 1.41 -2.46 10.81
N LYS A 81 2.15 -1.77 9.93
CA LYS A 81 2.57 -0.37 10.19
C LYS A 81 1.42 0.62 10.13
N LEU A 82 0.38 0.33 9.34
CA LEU A 82 -0.83 1.16 9.30
C LEU A 82 -1.71 0.96 10.54
N ARG A 83 -1.69 -0.25 11.12
CA ARG A 83 -2.40 -0.58 12.36
C ARG A 83 -1.93 0.24 13.57
N ASP A 84 -0.69 0.72 13.54
CA ASP A 84 -0.17 1.65 14.55
C ASP A 84 -0.90 3.02 14.55
N TYR A 85 -1.60 3.36 13.45
CA TYR A 85 -2.31 4.63 13.30
C TYR A 85 -3.83 4.48 13.30
N ILE A 86 -4.34 3.43 12.67
CA ILE A 86 -5.77 3.11 12.58
C ILE A 86 -5.92 1.63 12.90
N GLY A 87 -6.69 1.28 13.93
CA GLY A 87 -6.88 -0.13 14.29
C GLY A 87 -7.62 -0.95 13.24
N ASP A 88 -8.48 -0.30 12.45
CA ASP A 88 -9.29 -0.92 11.40
C ASP A 88 -8.58 -0.89 10.04
N VAL A 89 -7.74 -1.91 9.81
CA VAL A 89 -7.00 -2.11 8.55
C VAL A 89 -7.31 -3.47 7.97
N GLU A 90 -7.89 -3.47 6.78
CA GLU A 90 -8.23 -4.67 6.01
C GLU A 90 -7.42 -4.78 4.71
N THR A 91 -7.37 -5.99 4.18
CA THR A 91 -6.76 -6.31 2.89
C THR A 91 -7.82 -6.91 1.98
N ALA A 92 -7.98 -6.38 0.77
CA ALA A 92 -8.94 -6.86 -0.20
C ALA A 92 -8.20 -7.38 -1.45
N GLU A 93 -8.40 -8.66 -1.78
CA GLU A 93 -7.81 -9.28 -2.97
C GLU A 93 -8.73 -9.16 -4.20
N ASP A 94 -10.04 -9.02 -4.02
CA ASP A 94 -10.99 -8.93 -5.12
C ASP A 94 -11.88 -7.70 -4.97
N GLY A 95 -11.36 -6.58 -5.48
CA GLY A 95 -11.86 -5.22 -5.23
C GLY A 95 -13.38 -5.04 -5.12
N ALA A 96 -13.74 -4.03 -4.34
CA ALA A 96 -15.06 -3.44 -4.16
C ALA A 96 -16.01 -4.06 -3.12
N ASN A 97 -16.10 -5.38 -3.00
CA ASN A 97 -17.22 -5.99 -2.26
C ASN A 97 -17.17 -5.89 -0.72
N THR A 98 -16.12 -5.29 -0.14
CA THR A 98 -15.94 -5.24 1.33
C THR A 98 -15.90 -3.81 1.90
N PHE A 99 -16.22 -2.81 1.09
CA PHE A 99 -16.02 -1.40 1.48
C PHE A 99 -17.24 -0.74 2.11
N PHE A 100 -18.39 -1.41 2.17
CA PHE A 100 -19.57 -0.88 2.84
C PHE A 100 -19.37 -0.88 4.36
N SER A 101 -18.99 0.27 4.89
CA SER A 101 -18.94 0.54 6.32
C SER A 101 -19.50 1.93 6.58
N ASP A 102 -20.11 2.14 7.74
CA ASP A 102 -20.52 3.48 8.22
C ASP A 102 -19.32 4.41 8.49
N LYS A 103 -18.10 3.89 8.33
CA LYS A 103 -16.83 4.61 8.52
C LYS A 103 -16.35 5.25 7.22
N THR A 104 -15.67 6.38 7.35
CA THR A 104 -14.91 6.97 6.25
C THR A 104 -13.82 5.99 5.83
N THR A 105 -13.74 5.68 4.53
CA THR A 105 -12.83 4.63 4.04
C THR A 105 -11.68 5.24 3.25
N ILE A 106 -10.44 4.92 3.65
CA ILE A 106 -9.24 5.20 2.85
C ILE A 106 -8.83 3.92 2.14
N ILE A 107 -8.92 3.92 0.82
CA ILE A 107 -8.55 2.79 -0.02
C ILE A 107 -7.17 3.05 -0.63
N VAL A 108 -6.20 2.17 -0.37
CA VAL A 108 -4.91 2.17 -1.04
C VAL A 108 -4.97 1.18 -2.20
N ALA A 109 -5.00 1.68 -3.43
CA ALA A 109 -5.03 0.87 -4.63
C ALA A 109 -3.61 0.48 -5.05
N CYS A 110 -3.26 -0.79 -4.88
CA CYS A 110 -1.91 -1.33 -5.12
C CYS A 110 -1.68 -1.83 -6.56
N SER A 111 -2.73 -1.96 -7.36
CA SER A 111 -2.62 -2.29 -8.78
C SER A 111 -3.53 -1.42 -9.66
N GLY A 112 -3.23 -1.40 -10.96
CA GLY A 112 -4.07 -0.70 -11.94
C GLY A 112 -5.46 -1.33 -12.07
N THR A 113 -5.57 -2.66 -11.93
CA THR A 113 -6.85 -3.38 -11.95
C THR A 113 -7.68 -3.06 -10.71
N ASP A 114 -7.07 -3.04 -9.53
CA ASP A 114 -7.73 -2.63 -8.28
C ASP A 114 -8.27 -1.21 -8.38
N TYR A 115 -7.44 -0.29 -8.87
CA TYR A 115 -7.86 1.10 -9.05
C TYR A 115 -9.06 1.23 -10.00
N LYS A 116 -9.10 0.48 -11.11
CA LYS A 116 -10.25 0.48 -12.04
C LYS A 116 -11.51 -0.06 -11.36
N LYS A 117 -11.43 -1.20 -10.66
CA LYS A 117 -12.54 -1.75 -9.88
C LYS A 117 -13.06 -0.74 -8.83
N ILE A 118 -12.16 -0.03 -8.15
CA ILE A 118 -12.53 1.01 -7.17
C ILE A 118 -13.21 2.21 -7.86
N GLN A 119 -12.85 2.51 -9.10
CA GLN A 119 -13.49 3.59 -9.85
C GLN A 119 -14.95 3.29 -10.22
N GLU A 120 -15.31 2.02 -10.36
CA GLU A 120 -16.67 1.56 -10.66
C GLU A 120 -17.62 1.61 -9.45
N ILE A 121 -17.10 1.74 -8.22
CA ILE A 121 -17.91 1.85 -7.00
C ILE A 121 -18.69 3.17 -7.00
N GLU A 122 -20.00 3.07 -6.70
CA GLU A 122 -20.92 4.19 -6.52
C GLU A 122 -20.46 5.17 -5.42
N LYS A 123 -20.81 6.45 -5.60
CA LYS A 123 -20.27 7.59 -4.84
C LYS A 123 -20.94 7.83 -3.48
N ASP A 124 -21.73 6.90 -2.98
CA ASP A 124 -22.58 7.11 -1.80
C ASP A 124 -21.79 7.19 -0.47
N GLN A 125 -20.46 7.08 -0.49
CA GLN A 125 -19.62 7.15 0.70
C GLN A 125 -18.41 8.08 0.50
N ASP A 126 -18.03 8.78 1.58
CA ASP A 126 -16.78 9.54 1.64
C ASP A 126 -15.58 8.57 1.55
N ILE A 127 -15.08 8.38 0.33
CA ILE A 127 -13.97 7.46 0.02
C ILE A 127 -12.75 8.27 -0.45
N PHE A 128 -11.63 8.07 0.24
CA PHE A 128 -10.34 8.58 -0.18
C PHE A 128 -9.55 7.46 -0.86
N VAL A 129 -9.25 7.64 -2.14
CA VAL A 129 -8.46 6.67 -2.91
C VAL A 129 -7.02 7.16 -3.01
N ILE A 130 -6.08 6.36 -2.54
CA ILE A 130 -4.63 6.60 -2.67
C ILE A 130 -4.07 5.60 -3.66
N LYS A 131 -3.54 6.11 -4.78
CA LYS A 131 -2.85 5.27 -5.78
C LYS A 131 -1.47 4.93 -5.26
N ALA A 132 -1.14 3.64 -5.14
CA ALA A 132 0.22 3.20 -4.83
C ALA A 132 1.13 3.29 -6.08
N ASN A 133 1.16 4.46 -6.70
CA ASN A 133 2.11 4.84 -7.74
C ASN A 133 3.24 5.70 -7.14
N PRO A 134 4.32 5.99 -7.89
CA PRO A 134 5.45 6.78 -7.37
C PRO A 134 5.08 8.17 -6.84
N LEU A 135 3.94 8.73 -7.26
CA LEU A 135 3.46 10.04 -6.82
C LEU A 135 2.57 9.95 -5.57
N CYS A 136 2.07 8.78 -5.21
CA CYS A 136 1.08 8.56 -4.16
C CYS A 136 -0.14 9.49 -4.30
N LYS A 137 -0.69 9.60 -5.53
CA LYS A 137 -1.80 10.51 -5.82
C LYS A 137 -3.02 10.17 -4.95
N VAL A 138 -3.61 11.19 -4.35
CA VAL A 138 -4.82 11.10 -3.53
C VAL A 138 -6.00 11.68 -4.30
N GLU A 139 -7.08 10.92 -4.39
CA GLU A 139 -8.34 11.30 -5.01
C GLU A 139 -9.45 11.16 -3.99
N ASN A 140 -10.31 12.17 -3.90
CA ASN A 140 -11.50 12.10 -3.06
C ASN A 140 -12.70 11.83 -3.96
N LYS A 141 -13.38 10.72 -3.71
CA LYS A 141 -14.70 10.45 -4.30
C LYS A 141 -15.74 10.95 -3.29
N ARG A 142 -16.31 12.12 -3.63
CA ARG A 142 -17.54 12.67 -3.04
C ARG A 142 -18.65 12.64 -4.09
#